data_AF-A0A8T3MVU5-F1
#
_entry.id   AF-A0A8T3MVU5-F1
#
_cell.length_a   1.000
_cell.length_b   1.000
_cell.length_c   1.000
_cell.angle_alpha   90.00
_cell.angle_beta   90.00
_cell.angle_gamma   90.00
#
_symmetry.space_group_name_H-M   'P 1'
#
loop_
_entity.id
_entity.type
_entity.pdbx_description
1 polymer ?
#
loop_
_entity_poly.entity_id
_entity_poly.type
_entity_poly.pdbx_seq_one_letter_code
_entity_poly.pdbx_strand_id
1 'polypeptide(L)' 'STPISDSTWVQWVLDWDATSGDHTIMVRATDGNGVLQTEQRSRPAPDGARGWHTRQVSVG' A
#
# COMPACT_ATOMS: atom_id res chain seq x y z
N SER A 1 7.35 -11.70 -2.16
CA SER A 1 6.70 -13.00 -1.91
C SER A 1 5.93 -13.43 -3.15
N THR A 2 5.82 -14.73 -3.41
CA THR A 2 5.02 -15.27 -4.51
C THR A 2 3.55 -15.41 -4.07
N PRO A 3 2.55 -15.00 -4.87
CA PRO A 3 1.14 -15.24 -4.57
C PRO A 3 0.82 -16.75 -4.56
N ILE A 4 -0.14 -17.16 -3.73
CA ILE A 4 -0.63 -18.54 -3.69
C ILE A 4 -1.62 -18.80 -4.86
N SER A 5 -2.36 -17.77 -5.26
CA SER A 5 -3.17 -17.72 -6.48
C SER A 5 -3.47 -16.26 -6.89
N ASP A 6 -4.07 -16.08 -8.07
CA ASP A 6 -4.45 -14.76 -8.63
C ASP A 6 -5.51 -14.02 -7.81
N SER A 7 -6.17 -14.70 -6.87
CA SER A 7 -7.20 -14.13 -6.00
C SER A 7 -6.75 -14.00 -4.54
N THR A 8 -5.46 -14.24 -4.27
CA THR A 8 -4.88 -14.08 -2.93
C THR A 8 -4.08 -12.80 -2.83
N TRP A 9 -4.08 -12.23 -1.63
CA TRP A 9 -3.16 -11.17 -1.26
C TRP A 9 -1.70 -11.64 -1.30
N VAL A 10 -0.80 -10.73 -1.67
CA VAL A 10 0.65 -10.90 -1.55
C VAL A 10 1.13 -10.10 -0.35
N GLN A 11 1.81 -10.78 0.57
CA GLN A 11 2.53 -10.09 1.63
C GLN A 11 3.81 -9.45 1.08
N TRP A 12 4.06 -8.21 1.48
CA TRP A 12 5.28 -7.47 1.15
C TRP A 12 5.85 -6.85 2.42
N VAL A 13 7.16 -6.67 2.43
CA VAL A 13 7.92 -6.00 3.49
C VAL A 13 8.94 -5.10 2.81
N LEU A 14 9.20 -3.94 3.41
CA LEU A 14 10.29 -3.05 3.06
C LEU A 14 11.11 -2.82 4.33
N ASP A 15 12.35 -3.32 4.35
CA ASP A 15 13.30 -2.95 5.38
C ASP A 15 13.73 -1.49 5.12
N TRP A 16 13.58 -0.66 6.14
CA TRP A 16 13.81 0.77 6.03
C TRP A 16 14.62 1.27 7.23
N ASP A 17 15.83 1.76 6.95
CA ASP A 17 16.67 2.47 7.90
C ASP A 17 16.12 3.88 8.13
N ALA A 18 15.18 4.00 9.08
CA ALA A 18 14.51 5.26 9.36
C ALA A 18 15.44 6.25 10.08
N THR A 19 15.48 7.50 9.61
CA THR A 19 16.09 8.61 10.35
C THR A 19 15.15 9.10 11.44
N SER A 20 15.67 9.71 12.52
CA SER A 20 14.80 10.38 13.50
C SER A 20 13.97 11.50 12.85
N GLY A 21 12.76 11.72 13.37
CA GLY A 21 11.79 12.70 12.87
C GLY A 21 10.46 12.09 12.44
N ASP A 22 9.60 12.94 11.88
CA ASP A 22 8.27 12.55 11.40
C ASP A 22 8.32 12.09 9.94
N HIS A 23 7.67 10.97 9.65
CA HIS A 23 7.64 10.36 8.33
C HIS A 23 6.22 10.03 7.88
N THR A 24 5.98 10.14 6.57
CA THR A 24 4.74 9.70 5.94
C THR A 24 5.02 8.48 5.07
N ILE A 25 4.49 7.34 5.48
CA ILE A 25 4.61 6.07 4.77
C ILE A 25 3.37 5.89 3.90
N MET A 26 3.58 5.59 2.61
CA MET A 26 2.52 5.35 1.64
C MET A 26 2.76 4.02 0.92
N VAL A 27 1.68 3.30 0.61
CA VAL A 27 1.74 2.08 -0.21
C VAL A 27 0.76 2.15 -1.38
N ARG A 28 1.20 1.58 -2.51
CA ARG A 28 0.40 1.32 -3.71
C ARG A 28 0.76 -0.06 -4.29
N ALA A 29 -0.18 -0.68 -5.00
CA ALA A 29 0.04 -1.95 -5.69
C ALA A 29 -0.15 -1.84 -7.21
N THR A 30 0.44 -2.78 -7.94
CA THR A 30 0.15 -3.06 -9.36
C THR A 30 -0.51 -4.44 -9.43
N ASP A 31 -1.64 -4.56 -10.12
CA ASP A 31 -2.36 -5.83 -10.23
C ASP A 31 -1.72 -6.81 -11.24
N GLY A 32 -2.28 -8.02 -11.36
CA GLY A 32 -1.80 -9.05 -12.30
C GLY A 32 -1.92 -8.68 -13.78
N ASN A 33 -2.71 -7.65 -14.10
CA ASN A 33 -2.85 -7.10 -15.45
C ASN A 33 -1.91 -5.90 -15.69
N GLY A 34 -1.07 -5.54 -14.71
CA GLY A 34 -0.16 -4.39 -14.80
C GLY A 34 -0.83 -3.05 -14.47
N VAL A 35 -2.05 -3.03 -13.95
CA VAL A 35 -2.76 -1.79 -13.61
C VAL A 35 -2.28 -1.27 -12.26
N LEU A 36 -1.78 -0.02 -12.26
CA LEU A 36 -1.32 0.66 -11.05
C LEU A 36 -2.48 1.26 -10.26
N GLN A 37 -2.47 1.09 -8.95
CA GLN A 37 -3.42 1.73 -8.03
C GLN A 37 -3.31 3.26 -8.08
N THR A 38 -4.45 3.92 -8.25
CA THR A 38 -4.55 5.39 -8.28
C THR A 38 -4.43 6.00 -6.88
N GLU A 39 -3.97 7.26 -6.81
CA GLU A 39 -3.92 8.02 -5.56
C GLU A 39 -5.31 8.49 -5.10
N GLN A 40 -6.23 8.70 -6.05
CA GLN A 40 -7.58 9.20 -5.78
C GLN A 40 -8.32 8.30 -4.78
N ARG A 41 -8.67 8.87 -3.63
CA ARG A 41 -9.42 8.17 -2.59
C ARG A 41 -10.88 8.00 -2.97
N SER A 42 -11.40 6.80 -2.75
CA SER A 42 -12.84 6.50 -2.84
C SER A 42 -13.35 5.99 -1.50
N ARG A 43 -14.66 6.13 -1.29
CA ARG A 43 -15.32 5.49 -0.15
C ARG A 43 -15.32 3.97 -0.34
N PRO A 44 -15.33 3.16 0.74
CA PRO A 44 -15.27 1.71 0.65
C PRO A 44 -16.42 1.04 -0.10
N ALA A 45 -17.61 1.63 -0.09
CA ALA A 45 -18.78 1.06 -0.75
C ALA A 45 -19.04 1.70 -2.12
N PRO A 46 -19.50 0.93 -3.12
CA PRO A 46 -19.69 -0.53 -3.10
C PRO A 46 -18.43 -1.34 -3.46
N ASP A 47 -17.46 -0.73 -4.16
CA ASP A 47 -16.40 -1.46 -4.88
C ASP A 47 -15.03 -1.44 -4.19
N GLY A 48 -15.03 -1.35 -2.86
CA GLY A 48 -13.82 -1.25 -2.05
C GLY A 48 -13.21 0.15 -2.02
N ALA A 49 -12.39 0.39 -1.00
CA ALA A 49 -11.67 1.65 -0.84
C ALA A 49 -10.48 1.69 -1.81
N ARG A 50 -10.33 2.78 -2.56
CA ARG A 50 -9.17 3.08 -3.41
C ARG A 50 -8.38 4.26 -2.84
N GLY A 51 -7.25 4.57 -3.48
CA GLY A 51 -6.30 5.57 -3.03
C GLY A 51 -5.14 4.94 -2.28
N TRP A 52 -4.01 5.64 -2.23
CA TRP A 52 -2.84 5.14 -1.52
C TRP A 52 -3.08 5.15 -0.02
N HIS A 53 -2.80 4.01 0.61
CA HIS A 53 -2.91 3.89 2.05
C HIS A 53 -1.72 4.61 2.69
N THR A 54 -2.01 5.51 3.62
CA THR A 54 -1.03 6.42 4.22
C THR A 54 -1.02 6.28 5.73
N ARG A 55 0.18 6.31 6.33
CA ARG A 55 0.40 6.37 7.77
C ARG A 55 1.46 7.41 8.09
N GLN A 56 1.23 8.18 9.14
CA GLN A 56 2.25 9.03 9.74
C GLN A 56 2.86 8.31 10.93
N VAL A 57 4.18 8.34 11.03
CA VAL A 57 4.94 7.76 12.14
C VAL A 57 5.99 8.77 12.60
N SER A 58 6.37 8.70 13.88
CA SER A 58 7.47 9.49 14.44
C SER A 58 8.55 8.54 14.92
N VAL A 59 9.81 8.81 14.56
CA VAL A 59 10.97 8.00 14.89
C VAL A 59 11.87 8.81 15.83
N GLY A 60 12.16 8.25 17.00
CA GLY A 60 13.00 8.85 18.04
C GLY A 60 14.48 8.62 17.87
#